data_AF-A0A815XAN3-F1
#
_entry.id   AF-A0A815XAN3-F1
#
_cell.length_a   1.000
_cell.length_b   1.000
_cell.length_c   1.000
_cell.angle_alpha   90.00
_cell.angle_beta   90.00
_cell.angle_gamma   90.00
#
_symmetry.space_group_name_H-M   'P 1'
#
loop_
_entity.id
_entity.type
_entity.pdbx_description
1 polymer ?
#
loop_
_entity_poly.entity_id
_entity_poly.type
_entity_poly.pdbx_seq_one_letter_code
_entity_poly.pdbx_strand_id
1 'polypeptide(L)'
;MPNPNATYRAQEFPAIELVEDINAIAVHDQGNSTYVVDFGVNHAGWPELTMKGARSTTVTMRPGNGTEKYIPTFRYVIPWISIYTSGKLDWGNSIILLPLYLYQSYSERALLEEFYPNMAAFLNYLTTCAKNNIASYGLGDWNAIDQSTPAGVIYRHKYSVLALNISSAFHKTFFNASAHTYATGSQAADVFALEMGAVPLSEQENILAHLTNDIRQHNYHTSCGEVALPSWFRMLSHYGHAIVHGATALTEDWDGPLPTRGQQLSSQNHFMFGAVDEWLTRSLAGIQQTADSVDYRILFIKPTIVGNITFVKANLILNIEIPAGSVAYVHVPGWNVTPNYGTLVQQSATTNTTIFRIKSGNYGFQSTTFLNTR
;
A
#
# COMPACT_ATOMS: atom_id res chain seq x y z
N MET A 1 17.68 -34.11 -16.68
CA MET A 1 16.36 -34.28 -17.31
C MET A 1 15.37 -33.44 -16.51
N PRO A 2 14.56 -32.58 -17.15
CA PRO A 2 13.51 -31.86 -16.43
C PRO A 2 12.56 -32.85 -15.74
N ASN A 3 12.02 -32.46 -14.58
CA ASN A 3 11.10 -33.29 -13.80
C ASN A 3 9.82 -33.48 -14.63
N PRO A 4 9.44 -34.72 -15.02
CA PRO A 4 8.28 -34.96 -15.87
C PRO A 4 6.95 -34.57 -15.20
N ASN A 5 6.93 -34.37 -13.88
CA ASN A 5 5.76 -33.93 -13.12
C ASN A 5 5.70 -32.41 -12.92
N ALA A 6 6.67 -31.65 -13.41
CA ALA A 6 6.69 -30.19 -13.28
C ALA A 6 6.07 -29.52 -14.52
N THR A 7 5.22 -28.52 -14.29
CA THR A 7 4.79 -27.61 -15.35
C THR A 7 5.82 -26.50 -15.47
N TYR A 8 6.44 -26.37 -16.65
CA TYR A 8 7.36 -25.29 -16.95
C TYR A 8 6.60 -24.13 -17.59
N ARG A 9 6.82 -22.91 -17.09
CA ARG A 9 6.31 -21.67 -17.69
C ARG A 9 7.44 -20.67 -17.81
N ALA A 10 7.38 -19.83 -18.83
CA ALA A 10 8.27 -18.69 -18.93
C ALA A 10 8.00 -17.73 -17.76
N GLN A 11 9.03 -17.06 -17.28
CA GLN A 11 8.88 -16.05 -16.23
C GLN A 11 8.17 -14.82 -16.80
N GLU A 12 7.06 -14.41 -16.17
CA GLU A 12 6.20 -13.31 -16.65
C GLU A 12 6.44 -11.98 -15.92
N PHE A 13 7.39 -11.95 -14.98
CA PHE A 13 7.75 -10.78 -14.18
C PHE A 13 9.27 -10.56 -14.19
N PRO A 14 9.76 -9.32 -13.96
CA PRO A 14 11.20 -9.04 -13.96
C PRO A 14 12.00 -9.98 -13.06
N ALA A 15 13.20 -10.34 -13.52
CA ALA A 15 14.14 -11.09 -12.69
C ALA A 15 14.58 -10.24 -11.49
N ILE A 16 15.04 -10.91 -10.44
CA ILE A 16 15.70 -10.21 -9.35
C ILE A 16 17.10 -9.87 -9.78
N GLU A 17 17.42 -8.58 -9.69
CA GLU A 17 18.65 -7.99 -10.16
C GLU A 17 19.30 -7.18 -9.03
N LEU A 18 20.61 -6.98 -9.13
CA LEU A 18 21.32 -6.03 -8.29
C LEU A 18 20.93 -4.62 -8.74
N VAL A 19 20.23 -3.89 -7.88
CA VAL A 19 19.71 -2.55 -8.19
C VAL A 19 20.63 -1.43 -7.73
N GLU A 20 21.39 -1.64 -6.65
CA GLU A 20 22.24 -0.62 -6.03
C GLU A 20 23.31 -1.26 -5.13
N ASP A 21 24.50 -0.67 -5.11
CA ASP A 21 25.55 -0.96 -4.14
C ASP A 21 25.46 0.01 -2.96
N ILE A 22 25.19 -0.50 -1.75
CA ILE A 22 25.11 0.29 -0.52
C ILE A 22 26.42 0.19 0.24
N ASN A 23 27.13 1.31 0.36
CA ASN A 23 28.39 1.38 1.11
C ASN A 23 28.15 1.55 2.61
N ALA A 24 29.02 0.95 3.42
CA ALA A 24 29.01 1.17 4.86
C ALA A 24 29.33 2.64 5.19
N ILE A 25 28.56 3.22 6.11
CA ILE A 25 28.80 4.57 6.62
C ILE A 25 29.69 4.56 7.87
N ALA A 26 29.73 3.44 8.60
CA ALA A 26 30.58 3.28 9.76
C ALA A 26 30.94 1.81 10.02
N VAL A 27 32.08 1.59 10.68
CA VAL A 27 32.49 0.29 11.19
C VAL A 27 32.88 0.47 12.66
N HIS A 28 32.19 -0.24 13.54
CA HIS A 28 32.40 -0.19 14.98
C HIS A 28 33.13 -1.44 15.45
N ASP A 29 34.33 -1.26 15.99
CA ASP A 29 35.06 -2.33 16.65
C ASP A 29 34.41 -2.66 18.01
N GLN A 30 33.98 -3.91 18.17
CA GLN A 30 33.38 -4.42 19.41
C GLN A 30 34.40 -5.19 20.27
N GLY A 31 35.67 -5.25 19.83
CA GLY A 31 36.70 -6.09 20.41
C GLY A 31 36.56 -7.56 20.03
N ASN A 32 37.51 -8.40 20.47
CA ASN A 32 37.52 -9.84 20.21
C ASN A 32 37.35 -10.22 18.72
N SER A 33 37.94 -9.44 17.81
CA SER A 33 37.81 -9.61 16.36
C SER A 33 36.37 -9.53 15.84
N THR A 34 35.49 -8.85 16.58
CA THR A 34 34.09 -8.62 16.20
C THR A 34 33.93 -7.17 15.78
N TYR A 35 33.39 -6.97 14.59
CA TYR A 35 33.10 -5.65 14.04
C TYR A 35 31.62 -5.59 13.68
N VAL A 36 31.00 -4.43 13.93
CA VAL A 36 29.64 -4.11 13.47
C VAL A 36 29.76 -3.11 12.34
N VAL A 37 29.22 -3.46 11.17
CA VAL A 37 29.21 -2.61 9.98
C VAL A 37 27.83 -1.97 9.89
N ASP A 38 27.80 -0.64 9.91
CA ASP A 38 26.58 0.15 9.79
C ASP A 38 26.48 0.72 8.37
N PHE A 39 25.38 0.41 7.68
CA PHE A 39 25.07 0.90 6.34
C PHE A 39 24.19 2.16 6.36
N GLY A 40 23.72 2.60 7.53
CA GLY A 40 22.87 3.77 7.69
C GLY A 40 21.44 3.60 7.20
N VAL A 41 21.12 2.44 6.61
CA VAL A 41 19.81 2.11 6.06
C VAL A 41 19.55 0.62 6.17
N ASN A 42 18.35 0.27 6.63
CA ASN A 42 17.81 -1.09 6.55
C ASN A 42 17.48 -1.45 5.10
N HIS A 43 18.07 -2.53 4.58
CA HIS A 43 17.97 -2.93 3.18
C HIS A 43 17.94 -4.46 3.03
N ALA A 44 17.57 -4.93 1.83
CA ALA A 44 17.58 -6.36 1.49
C ALA A 44 18.63 -6.63 0.41
N GLY A 45 19.57 -7.54 0.69
CA GLY A 45 20.66 -7.88 -0.22
C GLY A 45 21.61 -8.89 0.40
N TRP A 46 22.84 -8.95 -0.10
CA TRP A 46 23.94 -9.71 0.48
C TRP A 46 25.19 -8.84 0.55
N PRO A 47 26.04 -9.00 1.59
CA PRO A 47 27.25 -8.22 1.70
C PRO A 47 28.31 -8.71 0.70
N GLU A 48 29.05 -7.77 0.13
CA GLU A 48 30.33 -8.04 -0.53
C GLU A 48 31.47 -7.63 0.41
N LEU A 49 32.46 -8.52 0.59
CA LEU A 49 33.62 -8.28 1.44
C LEU A 49 34.90 -8.47 0.64
N THR A 50 35.68 -7.40 0.52
CA THR A 50 37.06 -7.46 0.03
C THR A 50 38.01 -7.48 1.21
N MET A 51 38.89 -8.49 1.30
CA MET A 51 39.88 -8.56 2.37
C MET A 51 41.20 -9.21 1.97
N LYS A 52 42.25 -8.90 2.74
CA LYS A 52 43.56 -9.57 2.68
C LYS A 52 43.85 -10.18 4.04
N GLY A 53 44.25 -11.46 4.06
CA GLY A 53 44.49 -12.19 5.29
C GLY A 53 45.35 -13.43 5.07
N ALA A 54 45.74 -14.08 6.16
CA ALA A 54 46.44 -15.35 6.09
C ALA A 54 45.55 -16.42 5.43
N ARG A 55 46.18 -17.37 4.73
CA ARG A 55 45.47 -18.51 4.15
C ARG A 55 44.76 -19.27 5.26
N SER A 56 43.52 -19.71 4.99
CA SER A 56 42.67 -20.45 5.94
C SER A 56 42.13 -19.64 7.12
N THR A 57 42.21 -18.31 7.10
CA THR A 57 41.43 -17.47 8.02
C THR A 57 39.94 -17.61 7.70
N THR A 58 39.13 -17.94 8.72
CA THR A 58 37.66 -18.00 8.62
C THR A 58 37.05 -16.67 9.03
N VAL A 59 36.16 -16.14 8.19
CA VAL A 59 35.42 -14.91 8.46
C VAL A 59 33.93 -15.22 8.41
N THR A 60 33.20 -14.76 9.42
CA THR A 60 31.76 -14.98 9.53
C THR A 60 31.05 -13.65 9.46
N MET A 61 30.16 -13.48 8.49
CA MET A 61 29.27 -12.33 8.38
C MET A 61 27.87 -12.74 8.85
N ARG A 62 27.25 -11.90 9.68
CA ARG A 62 25.89 -12.11 10.19
C ARG A 62 25.10 -10.81 10.00
N PRO A 63 24.01 -10.80 9.20
CA PRO A 63 23.15 -9.62 9.11
C PRO A 63 22.32 -9.45 10.39
N GLY A 64 21.94 -8.21 10.70
CA GLY A 64 21.08 -7.87 11.83
C GLY A 64 20.47 -6.48 11.67
N ASN A 65 19.31 -6.28 12.30
CA ASN A 65 18.62 -4.99 12.41
C ASN A 65 18.79 -4.56 13.88
N GLY A 66 19.51 -3.47 14.19
CA GLY A 66 19.94 -3.12 15.57
C GLY A 66 18.79 -2.98 16.59
N THR A 67 18.97 -3.06 17.91
CA THR A 67 20.18 -3.03 18.77
C THR A 67 20.32 -4.22 19.74
N GLU A 68 19.44 -5.21 19.75
CA GLU A 68 19.64 -6.45 20.54
C GLU A 68 19.25 -7.71 19.76
N LYS A 69 20.18 -8.67 19.75
CA LYS A 69 20.04 -10.09 19.40
C LYS A 69 19.00 -10.48 18.34
N TYR A 70 19.56 -10.69 17.14
CA TYR A 70 19.26 -11.80 16.22
C TYR A 70 17.81 -12.00 15.77
N ILE A 71 17.48 -11.50 14.57
CA ILE A 71 16.85 -12.28 13.49
C ILE A 71 17.26 -11.64 12.15
N PRO A 72 17.75 -12.41 11.16
CA PRO A 72 18.04 -11.90 9.83
C PRO A 72 16.74 -11.62 9.06
N THR A 73 16.65 -10.49 8.36
CA THR A 73 15.76 -10.36 7.20
C THR A 73 16.54 -10.72 5.94
N PHE A 74 16.93 -11.99 5.82
CA PHE A 74 17.13 -12.55 4.49
C PHE A 74 15.75 -12.70 3.86
N ARG A 75 15.48 -11.89 2.83
CA ARG A 75 14.44 -12.08 1.83
C ARG A 75 13.16 -12.70 2.39
N TYR A 76 12.51 -11.95 3.27
CA TYR A 76 11.07 -12.03 3.33
C TYR A 76 10.50 -10.73 2.77
N VAL A 77 10.23 -10.70 1.46
CA VAL A 77 8.81 -10.43 1.15
C VAL A 77 8.13 -11.51 1.98
N ILE A 78 7.35 -11.17 3.00
CA ILE A 78 6.56 -12.20 3.65
C ILE A 78 5.28 -12.31 2.81
N PRO A 79 5.20 -13.08 1.69
CA PRO A 79 3.96 -13.77 1.49
C PRO A 79 4.01 -14.85 2.55
N TRP A 80 3.36 -14.63 3.70
CA TRP A 80 3.11 -15.68 4.67
C TRP A 80 2.26 -16.74 3.96
N ILE A 81 2.90 -17.63 3.18
CA ILE A 81 2.24 -18.56 2.26
C ILE A 81 1.29 -19.50 3.02
N SER A 82 1.57 -19.77 4.30
CA SER A 82 0.68 -20.50 5.19
C SER A 82 -0.61 -19.74 5.55
N ILE A 83 -0.62 -18.42 5.50
CA ILE A 83 -1.83 -17.59 5.67
C ILE A 83 -2.61 -17.54 4.35
N TYR A 84 -1.94 -17.43 3.19
CA TYR A 84 -2.59 -17.48 1.88
C TYR A 84 -3.29 -18.82 1.60
N THR A 85 -2.85 -19.91 2.22
CA THR A 85 -3.50 -21.23 2.14
C THR A 85 -4.51 -21.49 3.27
N SER A 86 -4.62 -20.60 4.27
CA SER A 86 -5.49 -20.79 5.44
C SER A 86 -6.94 -20.35 5.24
N GLY A 87 -7.27 -19.70 4.11
CA GLY A 87 -8.64 -19.26 3.80
C GLY A 87 -9.18 -18.15 4.72
N LYS A 88 -8.32 -17.47 5.48
CA LYS A 88 -8.73 -16.33 6.32
C LYS A 88 -9.19 -15.16 5.46
N LEU A 89 -10.26 -14.49 5.89
CA LEU A 89 -11.05 -13.57 5.08
C LEU A 89 -10.33 -12.27 4.69
N ASP A 90 -9.51 -11.77 5.60
CA ASP A 90 -8.61 -10.63 5.45
C ASP A 90 -7.62 -10.80 4.30
N TRP A 91 -6.88 -11.91 4.25
CA TRP A 91 -5.93 -12.18 3.16
C TRP A 91 -6.59 -12.75 1.91
N GLY A 92 -7.66 -13.55 2.07
CA GLY A 92 -8.37 -14.19 0.95
C GLY A 92 -8.96 -13.18 -0.03
N ASN A 93 -9.36 -11.99 0.44
CA ASN A 93 -9.84 -10.90 -0.41
C ASN A 93 -8.83 -10.45 -1.49
N SER A 94 -7.54 -10.73 -1.33
CA SER A 94 -6.52 -10.45 -2.36
C SER A 94 -6.82 -11.12 -3.69
N ILE A 95 -7.48 -12.29 -3.69
CA ILE A 95 -7.90 -13.03 -4.90
C ILE A 95 -8.84 -12.21 -5.77
N ILE A 96 -9.54 -11.24 -5.16
CA ILE A 96 -10.47 -10.32 -5.81
C ILE A 96 -9.77 -8.99 -6.09
N LEU A 97 -9.16 -8.42 -5.04
CA LEU A 97 -8.69 -7.04 -5.08
C LEU A 97 -7.49 -6.89 -6.00
N LEU A 98 -6.54 -7.85 -6.01
CA LEU A 98 -5.33 -7.72 -6.83
C LEU A 98 -5.64 -7.72 -8.33
N PRO A 99 -6.41 -8.68 -8.91
CA PRO A 99 -6.77 -8.61 -10.33
C PRO A 99 -7.55 -7.34 -10.68
N LEU A 100 -8.45 -6.89 -9.79
CA LEU A 100 -9.21 -5.65 -10.01
C LEU A 100 -8.29 -4.41 -9.99
N TYR A 101 -7.34 -4.32 -9.06
CA TYR A 101 -6.38 -3.23 -8.98
C TYR A 101 -5.45 -3.20 -10.21
N LEU A 102 -4.99 -4.37 -10.68
CA LEU A 102 -4.17 -4.48 -11.89
C LEU A 102 -4.95 -4.06 -13.14
N TYR A 103 -6.20 -4.50 -13.27
CA TYR A 103 -7.08 -4.05 -14.34
C TYR A 103 -7.29 -2.53 -14.29
N GLN A 104 -7.68 -1.99 -13.13
CA GLN A 104 -7.94 -0.56 -12.96
C GLN A 104 -6.70 0.30 -13.20
N SER A 105 -5.50 -0.18 -12.85
CA SER A 105 -4.28 0.62 -12.92
C SER A 105 -3.53 0.47 -14.24
N TYR A 106 -3.67 -0.66 -14.94
CA TYR A 106 -2.84 -1.01 -16.10
C TYR A 106 -3.63 -1.61 -17.28
N SER A 107 -4.97 -1.62 -17.23
CA SER A 107 -5.82 -2.28 -18.23
C SER A 107 -5.56 -3.79 -18.39
N GLU A 108 -5.00 -4.47 -17.37
CA GLU A 108 -4.65 -5.90 -17.39
C GLU A 108 -5.88 -6.82 -17.36
N ARG A 109 -6.60 -6.86 -18.47
CA ARG A 109 -7.85 -7.59 -18.62
C ARG A 109 -7.67 -9.11 -18.65
N ALA A 110 -6.57 -9.59 -19.22
CA ALA A 110 -6.32 -11.03 -19.35
C ALA A 110 -6.22 -11.70 -17.98
N LEU A 111 -5.49 -11.08 -17.04
CA LEU A 111 -5.39 -11.56 -15.65
C LEU A 111 -6.75 -11.50 -14.93
N LEU A 112 -7.54 -10.45 -15.16
CA LEU A 112 -8.88 -10.36 -14.59
C LEU A 112 -9.79 -11.50 -15.07
N GLU A 113 -9.74 -11.83 -16.38
CA GLU A 113 -10.52 -12.92 -16.97
C GLU A 113 -10.04 -14.30 -16.51
N GLU A 114 -8.71 -14.50 -16.42
CA GLU A 114 -8.11 -15.75 -15.94
C GLU A 114 -8.52 -16.07 -14.50
N PHE A 115 -8.47 -15.08 -13.60
CA PHE A 115 -8.78 -15.27 -12.19
C PHE A 115 -10.28 -15.11 -11.86
N TYR A 116 -11.12 -14.70 -12.80
CA TYR A 116 -12.56 -14.51 -12.57
C TYR A 116 -13.27 -15.76 -11.96
N PRO A 117 -13.00 -17.00 -12.43
CA PRO A 117 -13.59 -18.19 -11.81
C PRO A 117 -13.20 -18.34 -10.33
N ASN A 118 -11.96 -18.01 -9.98
CA ASN A 118 -11.47 -18.05 -8.59
C ASN A 118 -12.12 -16.95 -7.74
N MET A 119 -12.29 -15.75 -8.28
CA MET A 119 -13.00 -14.65 -7.62
C MET A 119 -14.45 -15.03 -7.31
N ALA A 120 -15.15 -15.62 -8.29
CA ALA A 120 -16.52 -16.09 -8.12
C ALA A 120 -16.62 -17.25 -7.11
N ALA A 121 -15.70 -18.21 -7.18
CA ALA A 121 -15.65 -19.33 -6.22
C ALA A 121 -15.40 -18.84 -4.79
N PHE A 122 -14.49 -17.87 -4.62
CA PHE A 122 -14.24 -17.26 -3.33
C PHE A 122 -15.48 -16.52 -2.83
N LEU A 123 -16.13 -15.69 -3.65
CA LEU A 123 -17.40 -15.04 -3.27
C LEU A 123 -18.48 -16.05 -2.84
N ASN A 124 -18.62 -17.16 -3.55
CA ASN A 124 -19.55 -18.23 -3.16
C ASN A 124 -19.16 -18.84 -1.81
N TYR A 125 -17.89 -19.16 -1.58
CA TYR A 125 -17.39 -19.63 -0.28
C TYR A 125 -17.75 -18.65 0.86
N LEU A 126 -17.59 -17.35 0.63
CA LEU A 126 -17.91 -16.31 1.61
C LEU A 126 -19.40 -16.34 2.02
N THR A 127 -20.31 -16.62 1.08
CA THR A 127 -21.74 -16.77 1.41
C THR A 127 -22.02 -17.97 2.32
N THR A 128 -21.19 -19.01 2.27
CA THR A 128 -21.35 -20.21 3.11
C THR A 128 -20.88 -20.02 4.54
N CYS A 129 -19.92 -19.12 4.77
CA CYS A 129 -19.39 -18.85 6.10
C CYS A 129 -20.00 -17.60 6.76
N ALA A 130 -20.71 -16.77 5.99
CA ALA A 130 -21.43 -15.62 6.50
C ALA A 130 -22.75 -16.01 7.18
N LYS A 131 -23.05 -15.38 8.32
CA LYS A 131 -24.38 -15.41 8.96
C LYS A 131 -25.03 -14.05 8.79
N ASN A 132 -26.26 -14.01 8.30
CA ASN A 132 -26.97 -12.75 8.02
C ASN A 132 -26.17 -11.77 7.12
N ASN A 133 -25.43 -12.31 6.13
CA ASN A 133 -24.52 -11.57 5.26
C ASN A 133 -23.30 -10.94 5.96
N ILE A 134 -22.96 -11.38 7.18
CA ILE A 134 -21.78 -10.95 7.92
C ILE A 134 -20.86 -12.14 8.15
N ALA A 135 -19.62 -12.03 7.70
CA ALA A 135 -18.57 -13.01 7.93
C ALA A 135 -17.71 -12.57 9.12
N SER A 136 -17.30 -13.48 10.00
CA SER A 136 -16.69 -13.13 11.30
C SER A 136 -15.47 -13.99 11.68
N TYR A 137 -14.68 -14.41 10.70
CA TYR A 137 -13.54 -15.30 10.89
C TYR A 137 -12.27 -14.81 10.17
N GLY A 138 -11.13 -14.76 10.85
CA GLY A 138 -9.83 -14.28 10.31
C GLY A 138 -8.90 -13.83 11.44
N LEU A 139 -7.87 -13.00 11.17
CA LEU A 139 -6.97 -12.46 12.20
C LEU A 139 -7.47 -11.20 12.90
N GLY A 140 -8.20 -10.35 12.19
CA GLY A 140 -8.86 -9.16 12.71
C GLY A 140 -8.16 -7.92 12.18
N ASP A 141 -8.29 -6.80 12.87
CA ASP A 141 -7.51 -5.60 12.56
C ASP A 141 -6.09 -5.80 13.13
N TRP A 142 -5.28 -6.56 12.39
CA TRP A 142 -3.98 -7.04 12.86
C TRP A 142 -3.06 -5.88 13.29
N ASN A 143 -2.39 -6.04 14.43
CA ASN A 143 -1.59 -4.99 15.08
C ASN A 143 -2.32 -3.67 15.38
N ALA A 144 -3.65 -3.69 15.53
CA ALA A 144 -4.39 -2.56 16.07
C ALA A 144 -3.99 -2.26 17.52
N ILE A 145 -3.89 -0.96 17.83
CA ILE A 145 -3.75 -0.48 19.21
C ILE A 145 -5.08 -0.72 19.94
N ASP A 146 -6.19 -0.41 19.28
CA ASP A 146 -7.53 -0.76 19.77
C ASP A 146 -7.96 -2.14 19.26
N GLN A 147 -7.94 -3.12 20.17
CA GLN A 147 -8.32 -4.51 19.87
C GLN A 147 -9.81 -4.80 20.06
N SER A 148 -10.64 -3.79 20.33
CA SER A 148 -12.08 -3.97 20.59
C SER A 148 -12.92 -4.20 19.33
N THR A 149 -12.40 -3.87 18.15
CA THR A 149 -13.14 -3.92 16.88
C THR A 149 -13.64 -5.34 16.57
N PRO A 150 -14.96 -5.56 16.46
CA PRO A 150 -15.48 -6.90 16.17
C PRO A 150 -15.06 -7.43 14.80
N ALA A 151 -14.71 -8.71 14.71
CA ALA A 151 -14.38 -9.41 13.47
C ALA A 151 -15.38 -9.16 12.32
N GLY A 152 -16.69 -9.17 12.63
CA GLY A 152 -17.75 -8.93 11.63
C GLY A 152 -17.73 -7.55 10.99
N VAL A 153 -17.12 -6.56 11.66
CA VAL A 153 -16.91 -5.21 11.15
C VAL A 153 -15.75 -5.17 10.15
N ILE A 154 -14.74 -6.02 10.38
CA ILE A 154 -13.49 -6.04 9.60
C ILE A 154 -13.68 -6.78 8.26
N TYR A 155 -14.33 -7.95 8.25
CA TYR A 155 -14.39 -8.85 7.09
C TYR A 155 -15.53 -8.55 6.10
N ARG A 156 -15.61 -7.31 5.62
CA ARG A 156 -16.62 -6.88 4.64
C ARG A 156 -16.36 -7.43 3.23
N HIS A 157 -17.42 -7.67 2.46
CA HIS A 157 -17.36 -8.00 1.03
C HIS A 157 -18.05 -6.93 0.17
N LYS A 158 -17.38 -6.50 -0.91
CA LYS A 158 -17.79 -5.37 -1.75
C LYS A 158 -18.14 -5.83 -3.17
N TYR A 159 -19.43 -6.04 -3.46
CA TYR A 159 -19.93 -6.30 -4.83
C TYR A 159 -21.34 -5.76 -5.08
N SER A 160 -21.50 -4.81 -6.02
CA SER A 160 -22.68 -3.96 -6.29
C SER A 160 -24.07 -4.38 -5.78
N VAL A 161 -24.59 -5.56 -6.12
CA VAL A 161 -25.92 -6.01 -5.64
C VAL A 161 -25.87 -6.60 -4.22
N LEU A 162 -24.80 -7.32 -3.90
CA LEU A 162 -24.52 -7.78 -2.55
C LEU A 162 -24.09 -6.63 -1.63
N ALA A 163 -23.46 -5.59 -2.17
CA ALA A 163 -22.89 -4.45 -1.46
C ALA A 163 -23.98 -3.57 -0.85
N LEU A 164 -25.09 -3.32 -1.55
CA LEU A 164 -26.22 -2.58 -0.98
C LEU A 164 -26.89 -3.36 0.15
N ASN A 165 -27.07 -4.68 -0.03
CA ASN A 165 -27.63 -5.55 1.00
C ASN A 165 -26.69 -5.71 2.20
N ILE A 166 -25.37 -5.81 1.96
CA ILE A 166 -24.34 -5.86 2.99
C ILE A 166 -24.24 -4.53 3.72
N SER A 167 -24.19 -3.40 3.01
CA SER A 167 -24.18 -2.04 3.61
C SER A 167 -25.40 -1.85 4.52
N SER A 168 -26.59 -2.22 4.04
CA SER A 168 -27.83 -2.15 4.81
C SER A 168 -27.82 -3.09 6.01
N ALA A 169 -27.36 -4.34 5.85
CA ALA A 169 -27.24 -5.31 6.93
C ALA A 169 -26.19 -4.89 7.97
N PHE A 170 -25.08 -4.33 7.52
CA PHE A 170 -23.99 -3.80 8.35
C PHE A 170 -24.46 -2.62 9.18
N HIS A 171 -25.10 -1.62 8.56
CA HIS A 171 -25.72 -0.50 9.27
C HIS A 171 -26.73 -0.99 10.30
N LYS A 172 -27.66 -1.86 9.91
CA LYS A 172 -28.65 -2.43 10.83
C LYS A 172 -28.01 -3.18 12.02
N THR A 173 -26.88 -3.84 11.80
CA THR A 173 -26.26 -4.70 12.82
C THR A 173 -25.35 -3.92 13.75
N PHE A 174 -24.58 -2.98 13.21
CA PHE A 174 -23.48 -2.35 13.94
C PHE A 174 -23.73 -0.87 14.28
N PHE A 175 -24.70 -0.18 13.67
CA PHE A 175 -24.93 1.22 14.02
C PHE A 175 -25.52 1.37 15.42
N ASN A 176 -24.87 2.20 16.24
CA ASN A 176 -25.31 2.58 17.57
C ASN A 176 -25.91 3.99 17.51
N ALA A 177 -27.23 4.07 17.42
CA ALA A 177 -27.95 5.34 17.32
C ALA A 177 -27.79 6.25 18.55
N SER A 178 -27.53 5.69 19.74
CA SER A 178 -27.35 6.49 20.96
C SER A 178 -25.96 7.11 21.05
N ALA A 179 -24.95 6.41 20.55
CA ALA A 179 -23.56 6.89 20.55
C ALA A 179 -23.19 7.63 19.26
N HIS A 180 -24.00 7.50 18.21
CA HIS A 180 -23.65 7.91 16.85
C HIS A 180 -22.30 7.33 16.40
N THR A 181 -22.14 6.01 16.54
CA THR A 181 -20.93 5.25 16.18
C THR A 181 -21.28 3.89 15.59
N TYR A 182 -20.29 3.17 15.06
CA TYR A 182 -20.44 1.76 14.66
C TYR A 182 -19.75 0.81 15.63
N ALA A 183 -20.42 -0.28 15.94
CA ALA A 183 -19.99 -1.34 16.84
C ALA A 183 -19.49 -0.80 18.20
N THR A 184 -18.20 -0.88 18.45
CA THR A 184 -17.58 -0.39 19.70
C THR A 184 -17.29 1.11 19.68
N GLY A 185 -17.46 1.78 18.54
CA GLY A 185 -16.97 3.14 18.31
C GLY A 185 -15.46 3.21 18.15
N SER A 186 -14.78 2.10 17.85
CA SER A 186 -13.37 2.16 17.50
C SER A 186 -13.15 2.93 16.20
N GLN A 187 -11.96 3.52 16.06
CA GLN A 187 -11.52 4.19 14.83
C GLN A 187 -11.73 3.32 13.59
N ALA A 188 -11.36 2.03 13.70
CA ALA A 188 -11.52 1.05 12.64
C ALA A 188 -13.00 0.82 12.25
N ALA A 189 -13.90 0.75 13.23
CA ALA A 189 -15.31 0.51 12.97
C ALA A 189 -15.96 1.67 12.20
N ASP A 190 -15.68 2.90 12.61
CA ASP A 190 -16.24 4.10 11.99
C ASP A 190 -15.68 4.32 10.57
N VAL A 191 -14.37 4.14 10.34
CA VAL A 191 -13.81 4.31 8.98
C VAL A 191 -14.27 3.24 8.00
N PHE A 192 -14.48 2.00 8.45
CA PHE A 192 -15.05 0.98 7.58
C PHE A 192 -16.49 1.29 7.20
N ALA A 193 -17.29 1.79 8.15
CA ALA A 193 -18.67 2.20 7.89
C ALA A 193 -18.74 3.32 6.85
N LEU A 194 -17.89 4.34 6.99
CA LEU A 194 -17.79 5.46 6.06
C LEU A 194 -17.36 5.00 4.66
N GLU A 195 -16.26 4.25 4.58
CA GLU A 195 -15.66 3.85 3.30
C GLU A 195 -16.59 2.95 2.47
N MET A 196 -17.34 2.07 3.12
CA MET A 196 -18.25 1.15 2.43
C MET A 196 -19.59 1.79 2.05
N GLY A 197 -19.84 3.04 2.46
CA GLY A 197 -21.12 3.72 2.25
C GLY A 197 -22.25 3.12 3.08
N ALA A 198 -21.95 2.56 4.26
CA ALA A 198 -22.96 2.08 5.19
C ALA A 198 -23.54 3.20 6.07
N VAL A 199 -22.91 4.37 6.10
CA VAL A 199 -23.39 5.54 6.83
C VAL A 199 -24.41 6.30 5.97
N PRO A 200 -25.69 6.39 6.40
CA PRO A 200 -26.67 7.25 5.73
C PRO A 200 -26.17 8.70 5.71
N LEU A 201 -26.51 9.45 4.66
CA LEU A 201 -26.08 10.85 4.52
C LEU A 201 -26.40 11.70 5.77
N SER A 202 -27.51 11.41 6.46
CA SER A 202 -27.92 12.10 7.69
C SER A 202 -27.02 11.85 8.90
N GLU A 203 -26.21 10.79 8.90
CA GLU A 203 -25.34 10.41 10.03
C GLU A 203 -23.85 10.64 9.75
N GLN A 204 -23.47 11.01 8.52
CA GLN A 204 -22.05 11.17 8.16
C GLN A 204 -21.34 12.22 9.02
N GLU A 205 -21.99 13.36 9.29
CA GLU A 205 -21.41 14.41 10.11
C GLU A 205 -21.21 13.98 11.57
N ASN A 206 -22.16 13.23 12.14
CA ASN A 206 -22.05 12.74 13.51
C ASN A 206 -20.91 11.73 13.66
N ILE A 207 -20.79 10.80 12.71
CA ILE A 207 -19.71 9.81 12.68
C ILE A 207 -18.35 10.50 12.51
N LEU A 208 -18.23 11.44 11.56
CA LEU A 208 -16.99 12.19 11.38
C LEU A 208 -16.62 13.03 12.61
N ALA A 209 -17.61 13.59 13.31
CA ALA A 209 -17.39 14.35 14.54
C ALA A 209 -16.89 13.45 15.68
N HIS A 210 -17.52 12.29 15.89
CA HIS A 210 -17.07 11.29 16.85
C HIS A 210 -15.63 10.88 16.56
N LEU A 211 -15.37 10.48 15.33
CA LEU A 211 -14.07 9.99 14.88
C LEU A 211 -12.97 11.05 15.02
N THR A 212 -13.25 12.30 14.63
CA THR A 212 -12.31 13.42 14.80
C THR A 212 -12.04 13.70 16.28
N ASN A 213 -13.04 13.58 17.14
CA ASN A 213 -12.87 13.76 18.57
C ASN A 213 -12.04 12.64 19.20
N ASP A 214 -12.27 11.38 18.81
CA ASP A 214 -11.47 10.25 19.25
C ASP A 214 -9.99 10.40 18.86
N ILE A 215 -9.72 10.84 17.62
CA ILE A 215 -8.35 11.15 17.16
C ILE A 215 -7.68 12.19 18.06
N ARG A 216 -8.39 13.26 18.40
CA ARG A 216 -7.86 14.31 19.28
C ARG A 216 -7.59 13.78 20.69
N GLN A 217 -8.46 12.91 21.21
CA GLN A 217 -8.26 12.27 22.51
C GLN A 217 -7.05 11.33 22.51
N HIS A 218 -6.74 10.72 21.37
CA HIS A 218 -5.51 9.95 21.14
C HIS A 218 -4.33 10.81 20.69
N ASN A 219 -4.32 12.11 21.01
CA ASN A 219 -3.24 13.05 20.65
C ASN A 219 -2.86 13.00 19.16
N TYR A 220 -3.87 12.92 18.28
CA TYR A 220 -3.69 12.82 16.82
C TYR A 220 -3.01 11.54 16.33
N HIS A 221 -3.07 10.45 17.10
CA HIS A 221 -2.59 9.12 16.69
C HIS A 221 -3.75 8.22 16.25
N THR A 222 -3.49 7.38 15.24
CA THR A 222 -4.41 6.32 14.82
C THR A 222 -4.39 5.17 15.83
N SER A 223 -5.54 4.54 16.09
CA SER A 223 -5.67 3.30 16.85
C SER A 223 -5.93 2.07 15.98
N CYS A 224 -6.13 2.27 14.67
CA CYS A 224 -6.32 1.21 13.67
C CYS A 224 -5.09 0.29 13.51
N GLY A 225 -5.36 -0.97 13.18
CA GLY A 225 -4.40 -1.95 12.69
C GLY A 225 -4.33 -1.98 11.16
N GLU A 226 -3.63 -2.99 10.61
CA GLU A 226 -3.35 -3.14 9.18
C GLU A 226 -4.57 -3.04 8.28
N VAL A 227 -5.66 -3.71 8.66
CA VAL A 227 -6.80 -3.92 7.76
C VAL A 227 -7.61 -2.64 7.62
N ALA A 228 -7.74 -1.87 8.72
CA ALA A 228 -8.45 -0.60 8.72
C ALA A 228 -7.62 0.57 8.21
N LEU A 229 -6.29 0.48 8.30
CA LEU A 229 -5.38 1.58 8.06
C LEU A 229 -5.45 2.20 6.64
N PRO A 230 -5.57 1.44 5.53
CA PRO A 230 -5.81 2.05 4.22
C PRO A 230 -7.10 2.87 4.17
N SER A 231 -8.16 2.38 4.81
CA SER A 231 -9.46 3.07 4.90
C SER A 231 -9.33 4.33 5.76
N TRP A 232 -8.57 4.23 6.86
CA TRP A 232 -8.23 5.36 7.71
C TRP A 232 -7.55 6.49 6.94
N PHE A 233 -6.55 6.19 6.10
CA PHE A 233 -5.88 7.23 5.29
C PHE A 233 -6.76 7.86 4.25
N ARG A 234 -7.59 7.04 3.58
CA ARG A 234 -8.57 7.57 2.62
C ARG A 234 -9.55 8.51 3.28
N MET A 235 -9.84 8.33 4.58
CA MET A 235 -10.80 9.14 5.32
C MET A 235 -10.18 10.32 6.11
N LEU A 236 -8.98 10.20 6.71
CA LEU A 236 -8.57 11.08 7.85
C LEU A 236 -7.08 11.47 8.06
N SER A 237 -6.10 10.77 7.47
CA SER A 237 -4.72 11.28 7.21
C SER A 237 -3.80 11.74 8.39
N HIS A 238 -3.01 10.87 9.07
CA HIS A 238 -1.91 11.25 10.01
C HIS A 238 -0.76 10.18 10.18
N TYR A 239 0.53 10.58 10.34
CA TYR A 239 1.71 9.71 10.67
C TYR A 239 2.87 10.44 11.40
N GLY A 240 3.78 9.69 12.07
CA GLY A 240 5.12 10.21 12.43
C GLY A 240 6.04 9.41 13.37
N HIS A 241 5.53 8.47 14.19
CA HIS A 241 6.28 7.91 15.34
C HIS A 241 7.60 7.17 14.99
N ALA A 242 7.56 6.21 14.06
CA ALA A 242 8.70 5.33 13.76
C ALA A 242 9.92 6.09 13.20
N ILE A 243 9.68 7.12 12.39
CA ILE A 243 10.72 7.94 11.76
C ILE A 243 11.52 8.70 12.84
N VAL A 244 10.84 9.26 13.84
CA VAL A 244 11.47 10.00 14.94
C VAL A 244 12.37 9.10 15.80
N HIS A 245 12.09 7.80 15.84
CA HIS A 245 12.86 6.80 16.59
C HIS A 245 13.90 6.06 15.73
N GLY A 246 14.26 6.61 14.56
CA GLY A 246 15.40 6.14 13.76
C GLY A 246 15.09 4.96 12.84
N ALA A 247 13.81 4.58 12.66
CA ALA A 247 13.45 3.59 11.66
C ALA A 247 13.65 4.15 10.24
N THR A 248 14.43 3.44 9.42
CA THR A 248 14.64 3.77 8.00
C THR A 248 13.77 2.93 7.05
N ALA A 249 12.97 2.03 7.62
CA ALA A 249 11.96 1.23 6.94
C ALA A 249 10.73 1.16 7.86
N LEU A 250 9.57 0.82 7.30
CA LEU A 250 8.35 0.63 8.10
C LEU A 250 8.50 -0.59 9.01
N THR A 251 8.03 -0.49 10.25
CA THR A 251 8.07 -1.56 11.25
C THR A 251 6.76 -2.34 11.26
N GLU A 252 6.79 -3.60 11.71
CA GLU A 252 5.60 -4.44 11.85
C GLU A 252 4.67 -3.94 12.97
N ASP A 253 5.24 -3.36 14.02
CA ASP A 253 4.52 -2.76 15.14
C ASP A 253 4.62 -1.23 15.12
N TRP A 254 3.59 -0.56 15.63
CA TRP A 254 3.51 0.89 15.73
C TRP A 254 4.58 1.51 16.63
N ASP A 255 5.03 0.78 17.65
CA ASP A 255 6.06 1.20 18.61
C ASP A 255 7.46 0.66 18.29
N GLY A 256 7.65 0.06 17.10
CA GLY A 256 8.98 -0.22 16.58
C GLY A 256 9.81 1.07 16.38
N PRO A 257 11.16 1.01 16.46
CA PRO A 257 11.99 -0.18 16.62
C PRO A 257 12.24 -0.62 18.06
N LEU A 258 11.56 -0.02 19.04
CA LEU A 258 11.72 -0.31 20.47
C LEU A 258 10.39 -0.78 21.07
N PRO A 259 9.88 -1.97 20.70
CA PRO A 259 8.55 -2.39 21.09
C PRO A 259 8.43 -2.58 22.60
N THR A 260 7.45 -1.92 23.20
CA THR A 260 7.10 -2.03 24.63
C THR A 260 6.41 -3.35 24.95
N ARG A 261 5.86 -4.04 23.95
CA ARG A 261 5.10 -5.29 24.10
C ARG A 261 5.94 -6.56 24.31
N GLY A 262 7.26 -6.45 24.46
CA GLY A 262 8.14 -7.60 24.73
C GLY A 262 8.20 -8.64 23.60
N GLN A 263 7.70 -8.32 22.41
CA GLN A 263 7.80 -9.17 21.24
C GLN A 263 9.21 -9.03 20.65
N GLN A 264 10.13 -9.90 21.06
CA GLN A 264 11.50 -9.97 20.53
C GLN A 264 11.58 -10.43 19.06
N LEU A 265 10.44 -10.56 18.37
CA LEU A 265 10.33 -11.19 17.03
C LEU A 265 9.77 -10.26 15.95
N SER A 266 9.43 -9.01 16.26
CA SER A 266 8.75 -8.12 15.30
C SER A 266 9.71 -7.56 14.24
N SER A 267 9.29 -7.64 12.98
CA SER A 267 10.07 -7.18 11.84
C SER A 267 10.26 -5.65 11.87
N GLN A 268 11.49 -5.22 11.57
CA GLN A 268 11.83 -3.80 11.39
C GLN A 268 11.80 -3.37 9.92
N ASN A 269 11.25 -4.24 9.05
CA ASN A 269 11.09 -4.00 7.63
C ASN A 269 9.80 -4.70 7.15
N HIS A 270 8.67 -4.03 7.35
CA HIS A 270 7.35 -4.56 7.03
C HIS A 270 6.46 -3.49 6.37
N PHE A 271 6.05 -3.76 5.12
CA PHE A 271 5.39 -2.77 4.26
C PHE A 271 3.89 -2.58 4.55
N MET A 272 3.32 -3.33 5.51
CA MET A 272 1.88 -3.35 5.82
C MET A 272 1.30 -1.96 6.14
N PHE A 273 2.09 -1.12 6.81
CA PHE A 273 1.72 0.27 7.11
C PHE A 273 2.07 1.25 5.98
N GLY A 274 2.48 0.75 4.81
CA GLY A 274 2.87 1.55 3.63
C GLY A 274 1.69 2.15 2.88
N ALA A 275 0.46 1.83 3.26
CA ALA A 275 -0.76 2.40 2.65
C ALA A 275 -0.82 3.93 2.71
N VAL A 276 -0.04 4.56 3.60
CA VAL A 276 0.18 6.02 3.62
C VAL A 276 0.62 6.60 2.29
N ASP A 277 1.40 5.84 1.52
CA ASP A 277 1.93 6.28 0.24
C ASP A 277 0.79 6.57 -0.74
N GLU A 278 -0.31 5.82 -0.64
CA GLU A 278 -1.54 6.11 -1.38
C GLU A 278 -2.06 7.52 -1.04
N TRP A 279 -2.07 7.92 0.23
CA TRP A 279 -2.52 9.26 0.61
C TRP A 279 -1.55 10.36 0.16
N LEU A 280 -0.23 10.14 0.33
CA LEU A 280 0.80 11.10 -0.09
C LEU A 280 0.71 11.37 -1.60
N THR A 281 0.49 10.33 -2.39
CA THR A 281 0.41 10.42 -3.86
C THR A 281 -0.97 10.89 -4.35
N ARG A 282 -2.05 10.29 -3.85
CA ARG A 282 -3.41 10.52 -4.34
C ARG A 282 -4.06 11.75 -3.75
N SER A 283 -3.84 12.05 -2.47
CA SER A 283 -4.52 13.16 -1.78
C SER A 283 -3.62 14.37 -1.63
N LEU A 284 -2.44 14.21 -1.04
CA LEU A 284 -1.52 15.33 -0.80
C LEU A 284 -0.99 15.89 -2.13
N ALA A 285 -0.34 15.06 -2.95
CA ALA A 285 0.05 15.43 -4.30
C ALA A 285 -1.14 15.50 -5.28
N GLY A 286 -2.24 14.81 -4.97
CA GLY A 286 -3.49 14.93 -5.68
C GLY A 286 -3.60 14.12 -6.97
N ILE A 287 -2.71 13.17 -7.25
CA ILE A 287 -2.65 12.47 -8.53
C ILE A 287 -3.48 11.19 -8.46
N GLN A 288 -4.63 11.18 -9.15
CA GLN A 288 -5.56 10.05 -9.17
C GLN A 288 -6.14 9.84 -10.57
N GLN A 289 -7.00 8.84 -10.70
CA GLN A 289 -7.93 8.72 -11.83
C GLN A 289 -9.37 8.79 -11.32
N THR A 290 -10.31 9.13 -12.19
CA THR A 290 -11.74 9.09 -11.83
C THR A 290 -12.19 7.65 -11.54
N ALA A 291 -13.28 7.47 -10.79
CA ALA A 291 -13.75 6.15 -10.37
C ALA A 291 -14.17 5.24 -11.54
N ASP A 292 -14.54 5.82 -12.68
CA ASP A 292 -14.92 5.16 -13.94
C ASP A 292 -13.74 5.03 -14.92
N SER A 293 -12.57 5.55 -14.58
CA SER A 293 -11.34 5.43 -15.38
C SER A 293 -10.68 4.07 -15.18
N VAL A 294 -10.07 3.59 -16.25
CA VAL A 294 -9.16 2.45 -16.27
C VAL A 294 -7.83 2.94 -16.83
N ASP A 295 -6.72 2.54 -16.23
CA ASP A 295 -5.36 2.83 -16.70
C ASP A 295 -5.08 4.34 -16.82
N TYR A 296 -5.58 5.09 -15.83
CA TYR A 296 -5.43 6.53 -15.72
C TYR A 296 -5.85 7.32 -16.97
N ARG A 297 -6.71 6.74 -17.82
CA ARG A 297 -7.27 7.37 -19.02
C ARG A 297 -7.94 8.71 -18.73
N ILE A 298 -8.61 8.82 -17.59
CA ILE A 298 -9.16 10.08 -17.08
C ILE A 298 -8.45 10.40 -15.77
N LEU A 299 -7.39 11.20 -15.86
CA LEU A 299 -6.68 11.66 -14.69
C LEU A 299 -7.51 12.69 -13.90
N PHE A 300 -7.51 12.55 -12.59
CA PHE A 300 -8.05 13.51 -11.64
C PHE A 300 -6.89 14.09 -10.82
N ILE A 301 -6.58 15.37 -11.04
CA ILE A 301 -5.55 16.09 -10.27
C ILE A 301 -6.21 17.04 -9.29
N LYS A 302 -6.08 16.77 -7.99
CA LYS A 302 -6.58 17.63 -6.91
C LYS A 302 -5.65 17.57 -5.69
N PRO A 303 -4.56 18.36 -5.68
CA PRO A 303 -3.68 18.45 -4.52
C PRO A 303 -4.45 18.96 -3.30
N THR A 304 -4.24 18.35 -2.14
CA THR A 304 -4.89 18.73 -0.88
C THR A 304 -3.82 19.14 0.12
N ILE A 305 -3.58 20.45 0.20
CA ILE A 305 -2.65 21.01 1.18
C ILE A 305 -3.31 21.04 2.56
N VAL A 306 -2.64 20.44 3.54
CA VAL A 306 -3.11 20.36 4.93
C VAL A 306 -2.05 20.89 5.88
N GLY A 307 -2.47 21.39 7.04
CA GLY A 307 -1.57 21.87 8.08
C GLY A 307 -0.66 23.02 7.61
N ASN A 308 0.63 22.88 7.88
CA ASN A 308 1.66 23.86 7.54
C ASN A 308 2.46 23.51 6.27
N ILE A 309 2.00 22.55 5.47
CA ILE A 309 2.65 22.19 4.20
C ILE A 309 2.52 23.37 3.23
N THR A 310 3.63 23.88 2.71
CA THR A 310 3.63 25.04 1.79
C THR A 310 3.88 24.68 0.33
N PHE A 311 4.32 23.45 0.06
CA PHE A 311 4.48 22.94 -1.30
C PHE A 311 4.38 21.41 -1.32
N VAL A 312 3.97 20.88 -2.47
CA VAL A 312 4.08 19.45 -2.81
C VAL A 312 4.53 19.32 -4.26
N LYS A 313 5.42 18.36 -4.53
CA LYS A 313 5.88 18.02 -5.88
C LYS A 313 5.78 16.53 -6.07
N ALA A 314 5.06 16.11 -7.10
CA ALA A 314 5.01 14.72 -7.56
C ALA A 314 5.16 14.68 -9.08
N ASN A 315 5.73 13.58 -9.56
CA ASN A 315 5.94 13.33 -10.98
C ASN A 315 5.06 12.15 -11.40
N LEU A 316 4.21 12.36 -12.40
CA LEU A 316 3.58 11.26 -13.12
C LEU A 316 4.45 10.94 -14.32
N ILE A 317 4.94 9.70 -14.40
CA ILE A 317 5.67 9.17 -15.56
C ILE A 317 4.71 8.31 -16.36
N LEU A 318 4.41 8.75 -17.58
CA LEU A 318 3.57 8.02 -18.52
C LEU A 318 4.44 7.44 -19.64
N ASN A 319 4.53 6.12 -19.70
CA ASN A 319 5.22 5.41 -20.78
C ASN A 319 4.17 4.87 -21.76
N ILE A 320 4.29 5.22 -23.04
CA ILE A 320 3.34 4.77 -24.07
C ILE A 320 4.11 4.22 -25.26
N GLU A 321 3.67 3.05 -25.72
CA GLU A 321 4.05 2.48 -27.01
C GLU A 321 2.99 2.80 -28.05
N ILE A 322 3.39 3.45 -29.15
CA ILE A 322 2.51 3.76 -30.28
C ILE A 322 2.80 2.79 -31.44
N PRO A 323 1.83 1.96 -31.85
CA PRO A 323 2.02 0.97 -32.91
C PRO A 323 2.51 1.57 -34.24
N ALA A 324 3.27 0.77 -34.99
CA ALA A 324 3.80 1.17 -36.29
C ALA A 324 2.69 1.67 -37.25
N GLY A 325 2.95 2.79 -37.92
CA GLY A 325 2.00 3.42 -38.85
C GLY A 325 0.90 4.28 -38.19
N SER A 326 0.84 4.33 -36.86
CA SER A 326 -0.16 5.13 -36.14
C SER A 326 0.32 6.54 -35.78
N VAL A 327 -0.66 7.42 -35.53
CA VAL A 327 -0.47 8.73 -34.88
C VAL A 327 -1.35 8.76 -33.65
N ALA A 328 -0.81 9.22 -32.53
CA ALA A 328 -1.56 9.39 -31.29
C ALA A 328 -1.62 10.85 -30.84
N TYR A 329 -2.73 11.20 -30.20
CA TYR A 329 -2.88 12.42 -29.43
C TYR A 329 -2.80 12.04 -27.96
N VAL A 330 -1.71 12.41 -27.30
CA VAL A 330 -1.47 12.11 -25.89
C VAL A 330 -1.79 13.34 -25.07
N HIS A 331 -2.79 13.22 -24.22
CA HIS A 331 -3.24 14.26 -23.31
C HIS A 331 -2.52 14.04 -21.97
N VAL A 332 -1.44 14.78 -21.73
CA VAL A 332 -0.68 14.69 -20.48
C VAL A 332 -1.15 15.81 -19.54
N PRO A 333 -1.73 15.48 -18.38
CA PRO A 333 -2.22 16.49 -17.44
C PRO A 333 -1.06 17.24 -16.78
N GLY A 334 -1.20 18.55 -16.53
CA GLY A 334 -0.17 19.42 -15.95
C GLY A 334 0.40 20.47 -16.90
N TRP A 335 1.15 21.43 -16.34
CA TRP A 335 1.56 22.67 -17.02
C TRP A 335 3.00 22.65 -17.57
N ASN A 336 3.84 21.75 -17.05
CA ASN A 336 5.25 21.57 -17.44
C ASN A 336 5.50 20.11 -17.80
N VAL A 337 5.08 19.71 -18.99
CA VAL A 337 5.30 18.34 -19.48
C VAL A 337 6.50 18.32 -20.42
N THR A 338 7.53 17.56 -20.04
CA THR A 338 8.70 17.29 -20.89
C THR A 338 8.69 15.84 -21.37
N PRO A 339 8.97 15.58 -22.65
CA PRO A 339 9.24 14.23 -23.10
C PRO A 339 10.62 13.78 -22.60
N ASN A 340 10.66 12.61 -21.97
CA ASN A 340 11.89 11.95 -21.53
C ASN A 340 12.65 11.34 -22.72
N TYR A 341 11.93 10.92 -23.77
CA TYR A 341 12.46 10.39 -25.02
C TYR A 341 11.39 10.41 -26.13
N GLY A 342 11.80 10.43 -27.41
CA GLY A 342 10.93 10.53 -28.59
C GLY A 342 10.91 11.92 -29.25
N THR A 343 10.67 12.00 -30.57
CA THR A 343 10.65 13.28 -31.31
C THR A 343 9.24 13.86 -31.32
N LEU A 344 9.06 15.03 -30.71
CA LEU A 344 7.79 15.75 -30.70
C LEU A 344 7.37 16.20 -32.10
N VAL A 345 6.08 16.05 -32.44
CA VAL A 345 5.53 16.53 -33.71
C VAL A 345 4.72 17.81 -33.53
N GLN A 346 3.93 17.93 -32.45
CA GLN A 346 3.16 19.15 -32.16
C GLN A 346 2.72 19.18 -30.69
N GLN A 347 2.76 20.36 -30.05
CA GLN A 347 2.31 20.60 -28.68
C GLN A 347 1.20 21.67 -28.68
N SER A 348 0.15 21.47 -27.91
CA SER A 348 -0.82 22.50 -27.56
C SER A 348 -1.19 22.40 -26.09
N ALA A 349 -1.34 23.53 -25.39
CA ALA A 349 -1.64 23.55 -23.97
C ALA A 349 -3.03 24.14 -23.71
N THR A 350 -3.76 23.52 -22.79
CA THR A 350 -4.94 24.09 -22.13
C THR A 350 -4.58 24.44 -20.68
N THR A 351 -5.51 25.00 -19.90
CA THR A 351 -5.27 25.38 -18.50
C THR A 351 -4.74 24.22 -17.63
N ASN A 352 -5.11 22.96 -17.90
CA ASN A 352 -4.76 21.81 -17.06
C ASN A 352 -4.14 20.61 -17.81
N THR A 353 -3.99 20.69 -19.14
CA THR A 353 -3.55 19.55 -19.97
C THR A 353 -2.68 20.02 -21.12
N THR A 354 -1.54 19.34 -21.32
CA THR A 354 -0.69 19.48 -22.50
C THR A 354 -0.96 18.33 -23.47
N ILE A 355 -1.32 18.65 -24.71
CA ILE A 355 -1.64 17.68 -25.76
C ILE A 355 -0.45 17.56 -26.70
N PHE A 356 0.04 16.34 -26.87
CA PHE A 356 1.10 15.99 -27.81
C PHE A 356 0.55 15.18 -28.96
N ARG A 357 0.87 15.59 -30.19
CA ARG A 357 0.72 14.74 -31.37
C ARG A 357 2.05 14.02 -31.60
N ILE A 358 2.05 12.68 -31.62
CA ILE A 358 3.25 11.85 -31.75
C ILE A 358 3.04 10.72 -32.75
N LYS A 359 4.11 10.31 -33.43
CA LYS A 359 4.13 9.17 -34.38
C LYS A 359 4.42 7.85 -33.65
N SER A 360 4.41 6.72 -34.35
CA SER A 360 4.87 5.43 -33.82
C SER A 360 6.23 5.52 -33.10
N GLY A 361 6.36 4.82 -31.98
CA GLY A 361 7.56 4.81 -31.15
C GLY A 361 7.24 4.72 -29.65
N ASN A 362 8.29 4.66 -28.84
CA ASN A 362 8.19 4.69 -27.39
C ASN A 362 8.38 6.13 -26.91
N TYR A 363 7.52 6.58 -25.99
CA TYR A 363 7.59 7.91 -25.42
C TYR A 363 7.41 7.84 -23.91
N GLY A 364 8.21 8.60 -23.19
CA GLY A 364 8.02 8.87 -21.76
C GLY A 364 7.61 10.33 -21.58
N PHE A 365 6.55 10.59 -20.84
CA PHE A 365 6.16 11.95 -20.46
C PHE A 365 6.29 12.10 -18.95
N GLN A 366 6.96 13.15 -18.52
CA GLN A 366 6.99 13.55 -17.12
C GLN A 366 6.14 14.79 -16.95
N SER A 367 5.10 14.68 -16.12
CA SER A 367 4.34 15.83 -15.66
C SER A 367 4.66 16.13 -14.20
N THR A 368 5.06 17.37 -13.92
CA THR A 368 5.20 17.85 -12.56
C THR A 368 3.96 18.64 -12.16
N THR A 369 3.26 18.17 -11.13
CA THR A 369 2.27 19.00 -10.43
C THR A 369 3.00 19.79 -9.35
N PHE A 370 2.88 21.12 -9.38
CA PHE A 370 3.55 22.02 -8.44
C PHE A 370 2.55 23.03 -7.89
N LEU A 371 2.03 22.78 -6.69
CA LEU A 371 1.21 23.78 -6.00
C LEU A 371 2.10 24.54 -5.01
N ASN A 372 2.30 25.83 -5.25
CA ASN A 372 2.92 26.76 -4.30
C ASN A 372 1.81 27.68 -3.77
N THR A 373 1.65 27.76 -2.45
CA THR A 373 0.64 28.61 -1.81
C THR A 373 1.18 29.97 -1.39
N ARG A 374 2.43 30.31 -1.76
CA ARG A 374 3.03 31.64 -1.54
C ARG A 374 2.86 32.58 -2.73
#